data_AF-A4I7M7-F1
#
_entry.id   AF-A4I7M7-F1
#
_cell.length_a   1.000
_cell.length_b   1.000
_cell.length_c   1.000
_cell.angle_alpha   90.00
_cell.angle_beta   90.00
_cell.angle_gamma   90.00
#
_symmetry.space_group_name_H-M   'P 1'
#
loop_
_entity.id
_entity.type
_entity.pdbx_description
1 polymer ?
#
loop_
_entity_poly.entity_id
_entity_poly.type
_entity_poly.pdbx_seq_one_letter_code
_entity_poly.pdbx_strand_id
1 'polypeptide(L)'
;MGGKTAFDDVCANEAKAWSICLETNLGGKDVRKKCSVQQQTFDTCVSAWRAKVGQAVQVKGENEGDPPFQCASMSCHIGECLRKYNYDFDRCKPHTQFFKYCVKSFYGQDYIS
;
A
#
# COMPACT_ATOMS: atom_id res chain seq x y z
N MET A 1 9.38 -16.36 18.78
CA MET A 1 9.91 -14.98 18.89
C MET A 1 10.05 -14.47 17.46
N GLY A 2 9.04 -13.76 16.96
CA GLY A 2 9.03 -13.25 15.58
C GLY A 2 10.12 -12.18 15.44
N GLY A 3 11.18 -12.51 14.71
CA GLY A 3 12.23 -11.55 14.41
C GLY A 3 11.59 -10.41 13.61
N LYS A 4 11.69 -9.18 14.12
CA LYS A 4 11.45 -7.98 13.32
C LYS A 4 12.18 -8.14 11.99
N THR A 5 11.46 -8.25 10.89
CA THR A 5 12.08 -8.25 9.58
C THR A 5 12.68 -6.87 9.37
N ALA A 6 13.90 -6.79 8.84
CA ALA A 6 14.74 -5.59 8.87
C ALA A 6 14.16 -4.34 8.17
N PHE A 7 12.95 -4.45 7.61
CA PHE A 7 12.30 -3.42 6.82
C PHE A 7 10.83 -3.18 7.21
N ASP A 8 10.35 -3.67 8.37
CA ASP A 8 8.94 -3.52 8.79
C ASP A 8 8.53 -2.06 9.06
N ASP A 9 9.51 -1.20 9.36
CA ASP A 9 9.33 0.21 9.66
C ASP A 9 9.53 1.13 8.45
N VAL A 10 10.06 0.60 7.33
CA VAL A 10 10.38 1.39 6.14
C VAL A 10 9.11 2.01 5.58
N CYS A 11 9.06 3.33 5.53
CA CYS A 11 7.93 4.10 5.03
C CYS A 11 6.58 3.73 5.68
N ALA A 12 6.61 3.13 6.88
CA ALA A 12 5.42 2.64 7.56
C ALA A 12 4.50 3.79 8.00
N ASN A 13 5.05 4.93 8.38
CA ASN A 13 4.27 6.12 8.75
C ASN A 13 3.55 6.72 7.55
N GLU A 14 4.23 6.81 6.42
CA GLU A 14 3.71 7.33 5.16
C GLU A 14 2.64 6.40 4.58
N ALA A 15 2.89 5.09 4.59
CA ALA A 15 1.92 4.08 4.21
C ALA A 15 0.68 4.12 5.13
N LYS A 16 0.87 4.28 6.45
CA LYS A 16 -0.22 4.42 7.42
C LYS A 16 -1.03 5.69 7.18
N ALA A 17 -0.39 6.84 6.99
CA ALA A 17 -1.07 8.10 6.68
C ALA A 17 -1.90 8.00 5.40
N TRP A 18 -1.34 7.33 4.39
CA TRP A 18 -2.05 7.04 3.15
C TRP A 18 -3.25 6.12 3.36
N SER A 19 -3.06 5.02 4.09
CA SER A 19 -4.12 4.07 4.44
C SER A 19 -5.29 4.74 5.17
N ILE A 20 -5.03 5.61 6.15
CA ILE A 20 -6.05 6.38 6.86
C ILE A 20 -6.84 7.28 5.91
N CYS A 21 -6.17 7.92 4.94
CA CYS A 21 -6.84 8.74 3.95
C CYS A 21 -7.79 7.91 3.07
N LEU A 22 -7.33 6.72 2.64
CA LEU A 22 -8.13 5.79 1.83
C LEU A 22 -9.36 5.33 2.60
N GLU A 23 -9.20 4.94 3.86
CA GLU A 23 -10.29 4.56 4.76
C GLU A 23 -11.35 5.67 4.89
N THR A 24 -10.89 6.90 5.15
CA THR A 24 -11.76 8.08 5.29
C THR A 24 -12.56 8.37 4.01
N ASN A 25 -12.03 7.98 2.84
CA ASN A 25 -12.61 8.24 1.53
C ASN A 25 -13.04 6.95 0.81
N LEU A 26 -13.46 5.94 1.58
CA LEU A 26 -13.84 4.63 1.08
C LEU A 26 -14.91 4.72 -0.03
N GLY A 27 -14.64 4.10 -1.18
CA GLY A 27 -15.48 4.16 -2.39
C GLY A 27 -15.87 5.57 -2.88
N GLY A 28 -15.12 6.61 -2.50
CA GLY A 28 -15.35 7.98 -2.99
C GLY A 28 -14.82 8.16 -4.42
N LYS A 29 -15.60 8.83 -5.28
CA LYS A 29 -15.21 9.06 -6.69
C LYS A 29 -13.88 9.81 -6.84
N ASP A 30 -13.60 10.73 -5.91
CA ASP A 30 -12.39 11.57 -5.91
C ASP A 30 -11.29 11.08 -4.96
N VAL A 31 -11.34 9.83 -4.49
CA VAL A 31 -10.35 9.28 -3.54
C VAL A 31 -8.91 9.47 -4.01
N ARG A 32 -8.66 9.36 -5.32
CA ARG A 32 -7.34 9.61 -5.92
C ARG A 32 -6.86 11.04 -5.72
N LYS A 33 -7.74 12.01 -5.93
CA LYS A 33 -7.40 13.42 -5.74
C LYS A 33 -7.20 13.72 -4.26
N LYS A 34 -8.10 13.23 -3.41
CA LYS A 34 -8.09 13.50 -1.96
C LYS A 34 -6.88 12.90 -1.25
N CYS A 35 -6.39 11.73 -1.68
CA CYS A 35 -5.26 11.04 -1.06
C CYS A 35 -3.94 11.17 -1.82
N SER A 36 -3.89 12.07 -2.82
CA SER A 36 -2.70 12.30 -3.65
C SER A 36 -1.49 12.78 -2.83
N VAL A 37 -1.71 13.61 -1.81
CA VAL A 37 -0.64 14.14 -0.95
C VAL A 37 0.03 13.02 -0.15
N GLN A 38 -0.77 12.12 0.43
CA GLN A 38 -0.25 10.99 1.21
C GLN A 38 0.45 9.98 0.31
N GLN A 39 -0.09 9.72 -0.89
CA GLN A 39 0.59 8.91 -1.89
C GLN A 39 1.95 9.51 -2.27
N GLN A 40 2.01 10.81 -2.57
CA GLN A 40 3.26 11.48 -2.93
C GLN A 40 4.30 11.45 -1.80
N THR A 41 3.84 11.59 -0.54
CA THR A 41 4.70 11.48 0.64
C THR A 41 5.28 10.07 0.76
N PHE A 42 4.45 9.05 0.54
CA PHE A 42 4.89 7.65 0.46
C PHE A 42 5.89 7.42 -0.67
N ASP A 43 5.62 7.94 -1.88
CA ASP A 43 6.51 7.81 -3.04
C ASP A 43 7.88 8.45 -2.78
N THR A 44 7.90 9.58 -2.09
CA THR A 44 9.14 10.27 -1.69
C THR A 44 9.94 9.43 -0.71
N CYS A 45 9.29 8.83 0.30
CA CYS A 45 9.97 7.93 1.23
C CYS A 45 10.52 6.69 0.52
N VAL A 46 9.71 6.04 -0.31
CA VAL A 46 10.12 4.84 -1.08
C VAL A 46 11.31 5.18 -1.97
N SER A 47 11.27 6.31 -2.69
CA SER A 47 12.37 6.75 -3.55
C SER A 47 13.66 6.96 -2.76
N ALA A 48 13.59 7.64 -1.61
CA ALA A 48 14.74 7.87 -0.74
C ALA A 48 15.30 6.56 -0.15
N TRP A 49 14.43 5.61 0.21
CA TRP A 49 14.84 4.30 0.67
C TRP A 49 15.49 3.47 -0.45
N ARG A 50 14.88 3.44 -1.64
CA ARG A 50 15.41 2.75 -2.84
C ARG A 50 16.77 3.27 -3.27
N ALA A 51 17.03 4.57 -3.10
CA ALA A 51 18.34 5.14 -3.34
C ALA A 51 19.43 4.60 -2.39
N LYS A 52 19.07 4.12 -1.19
CA LYS A 52 20.02 3.58 -0.20
C LYS A 52 20.25 2.07 -0.36
N VAL A 53 19.20 1.30 -0.61
CA VAL A 53 19.27 -0.17 -0.62
C VAL A 53 19.32 -0.78 -2.03
N GLY A 54 19.02 0.01 -3.06
CA GLY A 54 18.92 -0.46 -4.43
C GLY A 54 17.56 -1.09 -4.78
N GLN A 55 17.41 -1.45 -6.06
CA GLN A 55 16.16 -1.99 -6.60
C GLN A 55 16.00 -3.51 -6.41
N ALA A 56 17.08 -4.21 -6.04
CA ALA A 56 17.10 -5.66 -5.85
C ALA A 56 16.54 -6.09 -4.48
N VAL A 57 16.52 -5.20 -3.48
CA VAL A 57 16.02 -5.51 -2.14
C VAL A 57 14.50 -5.63 -2.16
N GLN A 58 13.96 -6.76 -1.72
CA GLN A 58 12.52 -6.99 -1.63
C GLN A 58 12.08 -6.94 -0.17
N VAL A 59 10.93 -6.30 0.07
CA VAL A 59 10.23 -6.39 1.35
C VAL A 59 8.96 -7.19 1.11
N LYS A 60 8.78 -8.28 1.85
CA LYS A 60 7.64 -9.20 1.80
C LYS A 60 6.95 -9.22 3.16
N GLY A 61 5.73 -9.78 3.22
CA GLY A 61 5.06 -10.06 4.49
C GLY A 61 5.68 -11.23 5.24
N GLU A 62 5.08 -11.58 6.38
CA GLU A 62 5.52 -12.67 7.26
C GLU A 62 5.49 -14.03 6.55
N ASN A 63 4.45 -14.28 5.74
CA ASN A 63 4.28 -15.52 4.99
C ASN A 63 4.39 -15.29 3.47
N GLU A 64 4.66 -16.37 2.73
CA GLU A 64 4.62 -16.34 1.28
C GLU A 64 3.23 -15.96 0.78
N GLY A 65 3.17 -14.93 -0.07
CA GLY A 65 1.91 -14.36 -0.57
C GLY A 65 1.36 -13.20 0.25
N ASP A 66 1.86 -12.99 1.48
CA ASP A 66 1.45 -11.85 2.28
C ASP A 66 2.04 -10.54 1.73
N PRO A 67 1.26 -9.44 1.73
CA PRO A 67 1.79 -8.14 1.40
C PRO A 67 2.80 -7.68 2.46
N PRO A 68 3.67 -6.71 2.12
CA PRO A 68 4.48 -6.01 3.11
C PRO A 68 3.60 -5.45 4.22
N PHE A 69 4.08 -5.48 5.47
CA PHE A 69 3.33 -5.01 6.64
C PHE A 69 2.76 -3.60 6.47
N GLN A 70 3.50 -2.72 5.79
CA GLN A 70 3.09 -1.35 5.46
C GLN A 70 1.80 -1.30 4.63
N CYS A 71 1.62 -2.26 3.73
CA CYS A 71 0.51 -2.32 2.78
C CYS A 71 -0.65 -3.18 3.27
N ALA A 72 -0.44 -4.01 4.31
CA ALA A 72 -1.44 -4.95 4.82
C ALA A 72 -2.78 -4.26 5.15
N SER A 73 -2.74 -3.10 5.82
CA SER A 73 -3.95 -2.33 6.16
C SER A 73 -4.77 -1.89 4.93
N MET A 74 -4.12 -1.62 3.80
CA MET A 74 -4.82 -1.20 2.57
C MET A 74 -5.62 -2.34 1.94
N SER A 75 -5.20 -3.60 2.16
CA SER A 75 -5.97 -4.75 1.68
C SER A 75 -7.34 -4.84 2.35
N CYS A 76 -7.46 -4.46 3.63
CA CYS A 76 -8.71 -4.46 4.39
C CYS A 76 -9.73 -3.49 3.77
N HIS A 77 -9.27 -2.33 3.31
CA HIS A 77 -10.11 -1.30 2.69
C HIS A 77 -10.81 -1.79 1.41
N ILE A 78 -10.20 -2.72 0.67
CA ILE A 78 -10.84 -3.33 -0.50
C ILE A 78 -12.10 -4.09 -0.08
N GLY A 79 -11.96 -4.98 0.91
CA GLY A 79 -13.07 -5.78 1.41
C GLY A 79 -14.15 -4.95 2.10
N GLU A 80 -13.75 -3.90 2.84
CA GLU A 80 -14.69 -2.94 3.43
C GLU A 80 -15.46 -2.15 2.36
N CYS A 81 -14.78 -1.67 1.32
CA CYS A 81 -15.41 -0.95 0.23
C CYS A 81 -16.46 -1.83 -0.45
N LEU A 82 -16.10 -3.07 -0.80
CA LEU A 82 -17.00 -3.99 -1.48
C LEU A 82 -18.23 -4.29 -0.63
N ARG A 83 -18.06 -4.56 0.67
CA ARG A 83 -19.19 -4.79 1.58
C ARG A 83 -20.09 -3.56 1.70
N LYS A 84 -19.52 -2.35 1.76
CA LYS A 84 -20.27 -1.09 1.89
C LYS A 84 -21.06 -0.74 0.63
N TYR A 85 -20.58 -1.13 -0.54
CA TYR A 85 -21.15 -0.75 -1.84
C TYR A 85 -21.67 -1.94 -2.64
N ASN A 86 -22.24 -2.96 -1.98
CA ASN A 86 -22.91 -4.10 -2.63
C ASN A 86 -22.05 -4.81 -3.69
N TYR A 87 -20.77 -5.01 -3.39
CA TYR A 87 -19.78 -5.64 -4.29
C TYR A 87 -19.60 -4.91 -5.63
N ASP A 88 -19.79 -3.59 -5.64
CA ASP A 88 -19.45 -2.73 -6.78
C ASP A 88 -17.92 -2.62 -6.94
N PHE A 89 -17.37 -3.51 -7.77
CA PHE A 89 -15.95 -3.58 -8.06
C PHE A 89 -15.42 -2.34 -8.78
N ASP A 90 -16.24 -1.67 -9.60
CA ASP A 90 -15.83 -0.47 -10.31
C ASP A 90 -15.65 0.70 -9.35
N ARG A 91 -16.56 0.84 -8.39
CA ARG A 91 -16.44 1.83 -7.32
C ARG A 91 -15.26 1.57 -6.40
N CYS A 92 -14.92 0.31 -6.14
CA CYS A 92 -13.83 -0.08 -5.25
C CYS A 92 -12.48 -0.27 -5.96
N LYS A 93 -12.45 -0.21 -7.29
CA LYS A 93 -11.24 -0.34 -8.13
C LYS A 93 -10.07 0.55 -7.69
N PRO A 94 -10.27 1.81 -7.28
CA PRO A 94 -9.16 2.64 -6.78
C PRO A 94 -8.43 2.01 -5.59
N HIS A 95 -9.16 1.44 -4.62
CA HIS A 95 -8.56 0.80 -3.43
C HIS A 95 -7.67 -0.39 -3.80
N THR A 96 -8.14 -1.23 -4.73
CA THR A 96 -7.34 -2.34 -5.28
C THR A 96 -6.09 -1.84 -5.98
N GLN A 97 -6.18 -0.75 -6.73
CA GLN A 97 -5.03 -0.18 -7.44
C GLN A 97 -4.00 0.43 -6.48
N PHE A 98 -4.44 1.08 -5.40
CA PHE A 98 -3.55 1.62 -4.39
C PHE A 98 -2.84 0.54 -3.58
N PHE A 99 -3.56 -0.51 -3.17
CA PHE A 99 -2.94 -1.66 -2.54
C PHE A 99 -1.87 -2.29 -3.44
N LYS A 100 -2.19 -2.56 -4.71
CA LYS A 100 -1.22 -3.08 -5.68
C LYS A 100 -0.01 -2.17 -5.84
N TYR A 101 -0.22 -0.85 -5.89
CA TYR A 101 0.85 0.13 -6.00
C TYR A 101 1.75 0.11 -4.75
N CYS A 102 1.18 0.09 -3.55
CA CYS A 102 1.94 -0.02 -2.31
C CYS A 102 2.83 -1.27 -2.33
N VAL A 103 2.26 -2.44 -2.66
CA VAL A 103 3.03 -3.70 -2.74
C VAL A 103 4.14 -3.60 -3.80
N LYS A 104 3.85 -3.08 -5.00
CA LYS A 104 4.82 -2.86 -6.08
C LYS A 104 6.05 -2.09 -5.62
N SER A 105 5.85 -1.01 -4.84
CA SER A 105 6.94 -0.17 -4.35
C SER A 105 7.98 -0.92 -3.50
N PHE A 106 7.57 -2.01 -2.85
CA PHE A 106 8.42 -2.83 -1.98
C PHE A 106 9.03 -4.06 -2.66
N TYR A 107 8.45 -4.55 -3.76
CA TYR A 107 8.95 -5.73 -4.49
C TYR A 107 10.07 -5.41 -5.50
N GLY A 108 10.31 -4.14 -5.81
CA GLY A 108 11.43 -3.74 -6.67
C GLY A 108 11.22 -4.17 -8.12
N GLN A 109 12.28 -4.65 -8.77
CA GLN A 109 12.24 -5.04 -10.20
C GLN A 109 11.37 -6.27 -10.50
N ASP A 110 11.13 -7.14 -9.51
CA ASP A 110 10.47 -8.43 -9.75
C ASP A 110 8.95 -8.38 -9.63
N TYR A 111 8.34 -7.19 -9.53
CA TYR A 111 6.89 -7.13 -9.62
C TYR A 111 6.46 -7.36 -11.09
N ILE A 112 6.14 -8.61 -11.40
CA ILE A 112 5.60 -9.05 -12.69
C ILE A 112 4.35 -8.22 -13.02
N SER A 113 4.37 -7.56 -14.18
CA SER A 113 3.29 -6.73 -14.72
C SER A 113 2.07 -7.56 -15.13
#